data_AF-A0A811UN58-F1
#
_entry.id   AF-A0A811UN58-F1
#
_cell.length_a   1.000
_cell.length_b   1.000
_cell.length_c   1.000
_cell.angle_alpha   90.00
_cell.angle_beta   90.00
_cell.angle_gamma   90.00
#
_symmetry.space_group_name_H-M   'P 1'
#
loop_
_entity.id
_entity.type
_entity.pdbx_description
1 polymer ?
#
loop_
_entity_poly.entity_id
_entity_poly.type
_entity_poly.pdbx_seq_one_letter_code
_entity_poly.pdbx_strand_id
1 'polypeptide(L)' 'MYTQVITVKNKGLYPRNLNYFTDSLMDTNIIFPLSWEHVYLQPDEIFEFKVVIAPNENSLYNAIRHIFIESEHPI' A
#
# COMPACT_ATOMS: atom_id res chain seq x y z
N MET A 1 -7.31 17.10 -1.68
CA MET A 1 -7.27 15.63 -1.77
C MET A 1 -6.12 15.25 -2.68
N TYR A 2 -5.26 14.34 -2.23
CA TYR A 2 -4.14 13.81 -3.03
C TYR A 2 -4.36 12.32 -3.26
N THR A 3 -3.97 11.82 -4.43
CA THR A 3 -4.09 10.41 -4.77
C THR A 3 -2.87 9.98 -5.55
N GLN A 4 -2.27 8.86 -5.15
CA GLN A 4 -1.14 8.25 -5.80
C GLN A 4 -1.41 6.77 -6.03
N VAL A 5 -1.11 6.28 -7.22
CA VAL A 5 -1.11 4.86 -7.53
C VAL A 5 0.28 4.32 -7.23
N ILE A 6 0.35 3.23 -6.46
CA ILE A 6 1.58 2.52 -6.17
C ILE A 6 1.53 1.17 -6.88
N THR A 7 2.56 0.90 -7.67
CA THR A 7 2.72 -0.34 -8.42
C THR A 7 3.86 -1.16 -7.80
N VAL A 8 3.56 -2.37 -7.35
CA VAL A 8 4.52 -3.32 -6.76
C VAL A 8 4.65 -4.51 -7.70
N LYS A 9 5.89 -4.88 -8.07
CA LYS A 9 6.17 -6.07 -8.86
C LYS A 9 7.06 -7.02 -8.08
N ASN A 10 6.66 -8.29 -7.95
CA ASN A 10 7.53 -9.32 -7.40
C ASN A 10 8.49 -9.81 -8.49
N LYS A 11 9.76 -9.43 -8.39
CA LYS A 11 10.84 -9.92 -9.28
C LYS A 11 11.58 -11.14 -8.69
N GLY A 12 11.11 -11.68 -7.57
CA GLY A 12 11.67 -12.86 -6.92
C GLY A 12 11.20 -14.17 -7.56
N LEU A 13 11.78 -15.27 -7.11
CA LEU A 13 11.47 -16.63 -7.57
C LEU A 13 10.29 -17.27 -6.83
N TYR A 14 9.83 -16.66 -5.74
CA TYR A 14 8.82 -17.21 -4.84
C TYR A 14 7.72 -16.17 -4.58
N PRO A 15 6.49 -16.62 -4.26
CA PRO A 15 5.43 -15.70 -3.83
C PRO A 15 5.86 -14.91 -2.61
N ARG A 16 5.33 -13.69 -2.45
CA ARG A 16 5.65 -12.80 -1.33
C ARG A 16 4.38 -12.31 -0.64
N ASN A 17 4.27 -12.50 0.66
CA ASN A 17 3.25 -11.82 1.44
C ASN A 17 3.60 -10.33 1.50
N LEU A 18 2.60 -9.47 1.36
CA LEU A 18 2.78 -8.02 1.40
C LEU A 18 1.93 -7.42 2.52
N ASN A 19 2.59 -6.75 3.46
CA ASN A 19 1.95 -5.99 4.52
C ASN A 19 2.09 -4.49 4.22
N TYR A 20 1.00 -3.75 4.40
CA TYR A 20 0.94 -2.32 4.12
C TYR A 20 0.48 -1.57 5.35
N PHE A 21 1.22 -0.54 5.72
CA PHE A 21 0.88 0.30 6.86
C PHE A 21 1.34 1.73 6.65
N THR A 22 0.72 2.64 7.39
CA THR A 22 1.05 4.07 7.38
C THR A 22 1.11 4.57 8.81
N ASP A 23 2.00 5.53 9.06
CA ASP A 23 2.06 6.26 10.33
C ASP A 23 1.00 7.37 10.42
N SER A 24 0.26 7.65 9.35
CA SER A 24 -0.74 8.72 9.30
C SER A 24 -2.16 8.22 9.03
N LEU A 25 -2.68 7.43 9.97
CA LEU A 25 -4.01 6.83 9.89
C LEU A 25 -5.18 7.85 9.92
N MET A 26 -4.91 9.10 10.28
CA MET A 26 -5.96 10.11 10.43
C MET A 26 -6.51 10.63 9.10
N ASP A 27 -5.70 10.64 8.04
CA ASP A 27 -6.06 11.25 6.76
C ASP A 27 -5.59 10.46 5.54
N THR A 28 -4.85 9.35 5.75
CA THR A 28 -4.27 8.54 4.69
C THR A 28 -4.96 7.19 4.64
N ASN A 29 -5.54 6.87 3.48
CA ASN A 29 -6.24 5.62 3.23
C ASN A 29 -5.53 4.84 2.12
N ILE A 30 -5.40 3.54 2.33
CA ILE A 30 -4.89 2.59 1.34
C ILE A 30 -6.10 1.84 0.77
N ILE A 31 -6.30 1.96 -0.54
CA ILE A 31 -7.42 1.36 -1.27
C ILE A 31 -6.87 0.26 -2.16
N PHE A 32 -7.21 -0.97 -1.82
CA PHE A 32 -6.85 -2.15 -2.60
C PHE A 32 -7.88 -2.41 -3.72
N PRO A 33 -7.48 -3.05 -4.84
CA PRO A 33 -8.41 -3.51 -5.88
C PRO A 33 -9.42 -4.49 -5.30
N LEU A 34 -10.68 -4.39 -5.75
CA LEU A 34 -11.75 -5.32 -5.33
C LEU A 34 -11.46 -6.78 -5.71
N SER A 35 -10.68 -7.01 -6.76
CA SER A 35 -10.27 -8.33 -7.23
C SER A 35 -9.04 -8.90 -6.51
N TRP A 36 -8.49 -8.17 -5.52
CA TRP A 36 -7.32 -8.60 -4.78
C TRP A 36 -7.74 -9.51 -3.62
N GLU A 37 -7.93 -10.79 -3.93
CA GLU A 37 -8.38 -11.80 -2.97
C GLU A 37 -7.23 -12.46 -2.19
N HIS A 38 -5.98 -12.27 -2.62
CA HIS A 38 -4.80 -12.96 -2.07
C HIS A 38 -3.95 -12.02 -1.20
N VAL A 39 -3.36 -12.54 -0.13
CA VAL A 39 -2.42 -11.78 0.74
C VAL A 39 -0.99 -11.83 0.18
N TYR A 40 -0.78 -12.54 -0.93
CA TYR A 40 0.53 -12.74 -1.56
C TYR A 40 0.58 -12.27 -3.01
N LEU A 41 1.78 -11.89 -3.46
CA LEU A 41 2.12 -11.50 -4.82
C LEU A 41 2.96 -12.61 -5.48
N GLN A 42 2.47 -13.19 -6.57
CA GLN A 42 3.15 -14.26 -7.33
C GLN A 42 4.40 -13.73 -8.05
N PRO A 43 5.38 -14.60 -8.38
CA PRO A 43 6.50 -14.21 -9.24
C PRO A 43 6.03 -13.56 -10.55
N ASP A 44 6.67 -12.45 -10.92
CA ASP A 44 6.34 -11.61 -12.07
C ASP A 44 4.96 -10.92 -12.06
N GLU A 45 4.14 -11.15 -11.04
CA GLU A 45 2.86 -10.47 -10.86
C GLU A 45 3.07 -9.01 -10.47
N ILE A 46 2.18 -8.17 -10.98
CA ILE A 46 2.12 -6.75 -10.72
C ILE A 46 0.85 -6.48 -9.91
N PHE A 47 1.02 -5.79 -8.80
CA PHE A 47 -0.07 -5.34 -7.95
C PHE A 47 -0.10 -3.82 -7.89
N GLU A 48 -1.29 -3.26 -8.05
CA GLU A 48 -1.52 -1.83 -7.99
C GLU A 48 -2.54 -1.49 -6.92
N PHE A 49 -2.21 -0.54 -6.06
CA PHE A 49 -3.14 -0.01 -5.07
C PHE A 49 -3.07 1.51 -5.03
N LYS A 50 -4.10 2.14 -4.47
CA LYS A 50 -4.18 3.60 -4.38
C LYS A 50 -3.94 4.05 -2.96
N VAL A 51 -3.11 5.07 -2.81
CA VAL A 51 -2.96 5.82 -1.57
C VAL A 51 -3.71 7.13 -1.74
N VAL A 52 -4.66 7.39 -0.86
CA VAL A 52 -5.49 8.59 -0.87
C VAL A 52 -5.26 9.36 0.41
N ILE A 53 -4.79 10.60 0.28
CA ILE A 53 -4.69 11.53 1.41
C ILE A 53 -5.88 12.49 1.30
N ALA A 54 -6.79 12.37 2.26
CA ALA A 54 -7.99 13.18 2.42
C ALA A 54 -7.86 14.02 3.70
N PRO A 55 -7.28 15.23 3.61
CA PRO A 55 -7.13 16.10 4.77
C PRO A 55 -8.46 16.39 5.45
N ASN A 56 -8.43 16.43 6.78
CA ASN A 56 -9.54 16.76 7.67
C ASN A 56 -9.10 17.79 8.72
N GLU A 57 -10.00 18.13 9.63
CA GLU A 57 -9.77 19.13 10.69
C GLU A 57 -8.57 18.79 11.61
N ASN A 58 -8.20 17.50 11.71
CA ASN A 58 -7.08 17.02 12.53
C ASN A 58 -5.78 16.87 11.72
N SER A 59 -5.80 17.19 10.43
CA SER A 59 -4.63 17.00 9.56
C SER A 59 -3.62 18.11 9.74
N LEU A 60 -2.40 17.75 10.13
CA LEU A 60 -1.29 18.68 10.21
C LEU A 60 -0.83 19.06 8.79
N TYR A 61 -0.98 20.34 8.43
CA TYR A 61 -0.72 20.88 7.08
C TYR A 61 0.68 20.58 6.52
N ASN A 62 1.70 20.49 7.39
CA ASN A 62 3.10 20.27 7.00
C ASN A 62 3.61 18.85 7.29
N ALA A 63 2.74 17.94 7.71
CA ALA A 63 3.21 16.62 8.11
C ALA A 63 3.39 15.71 6.89
N ILE A 64 4.55 15.06 6.84
CA ILE A 64 4.89 14.06 5.84
C ILE A 64 4.05 12.79 6.13
N ARG A 65 3.66 12.09 5.08
CA ARG A 65 2.92 10.82 5.17
C ARG A 65 3.85 9.72 4.70
N HIS A 66 4.08 8.71 5.54
CA HIS A 66 4.87 7.56 5.15
C HIS A 66 3.95 6.37 4.86
N ILE A 67 4.25 5.67 3.77
CA ILE A 67 3.66 4.39 3.42
C ILE A 67 4.77 3.37 3.48
N PHE A 68 4.57 2.35 4.30
CA PHE A 68 5.49 1.23 4.44
C PHE A 68 4.91 0.02 3.72
N ILE A 69 5.77 -0.66 2.98
CA ILE A 69 5.46 -1.89 2.26
C ILE A 69 6.48 -2.91 2.72
N GLU A 70 6.03 -3.87 3.51
CA GLU A 70 6.86 -4.97 3.99
C GLU A 70 6.59 -6.22 3.16
N SER A 71 7.66 -6.96 2.86
CA SER A 71 7.59 -8.18 2.06
C SER A 71 8.19 -9.35 2.83
N GLU A 72 7.39 -10.39 3.01
CA GLU A 72 7.75 -11.59 3.74
C GLU A 72 7.69 -12.83 2.83
N HIS A 73 8.50 -13.83 3.15
CA HIS A 73 8.33 -15.15 2.51
C HIS A 73 7.10 -15.83 3.11
N PRO A 74 6.18 -16.39 2.29
CA PRO A 74 5.10 -17.21 2.82
C PRO A 74 5.71 -18.43 3.53
N ILE A 75 5.22 -18.72 4.74
CA ILE A 75 5.57 -19.89 5.55
C ILE A 75 4.78 -21.09 5.06
#